data_AF-A0A947YZE7-F1
#
_entry.id   AF-A0A947YZE7-F1
#
_cell.length_a   1.000
_cell.length_b   1.000
_cell.length_c   1.000
_cell.angle_alpha   90.00
_cell.angle_beta   90.00
_cell.angle_gamma   90.00
#
_symmetry.space_group_name_H-M   'P 1'
#
loop_
_entity.id
_entity.type
_entity.pdbx_description
1 polymer ?
#
loop_
_entity_poly.entity_id
_entity_poly.type
_entity_poly.pdbx_seq_one_letter_code
_entity_poly.pdbx_strand_id
1 'polypeptide(L)'
;MRNLSIFSILCIFFVSCADSTSSDYCGNNLRDGTEDCDGNDFGSVSCESLGLGGGTLYCNEDCTVNTAGCFNSTCGNGTADGPEECDEEDFGGQSCQSRGYTGGTLTCTTSCTIDESSCRQYDVCGDGFIGTTEECESDTTPLSCEDLGHYSGEVECSGCTWDVSGCERCGDDTIQTAQGEECDGEMLNSETCEGLTGIEGDLVCSNQCSFSFRNCMEIHQYGSGSDDEVARVIRASDGNLILVGTTSGNMDGQTNSGGTDIFVKKINPEGTPLWTVLLGGEGNDSGRGVAQDSSGNIIVTGYSSGSFNGYATAGHDDLLVASLDSAGAINWGLLSGTPVGDYGEAVTVDSDGNIYVAGYTYGDLDGETNAGGIDVFMVKYSSGGVRQWTALHGTPQNDYPTSVRSDSIGNTFVSGYTFGIMGQDHFGGTDAILMKINRSGVLLWIHQFGTASNDGANDVFIAGDGSIWTTGYTQGDLASESLGAYDAYTAKHNSLGSVITAWQFGSAGNDYGNALSGNADYIMTAAMSEGDYDYWTNAGVGDVMLHAITVSGGNVVSETRHAGCSEEDKPTSAAVDTDGNLITVGNTSHSLGSTWFGGMDIFMLKTPGIF
;
A
#
# COMPACT_ATOMS: atom_id res chain seq x y z
N MET A 1 31.44 69.41 -17.23
CA MET A 1 32.77 68.84 -17.51
C MET A 1 32.77 68.39 -18.97
N ARG A 2 33.63 69.05 -19.78
CA ARG A 2 34.21 68.70 -21.10
C ARG A 2 33.34 67.88 -22.08
N ASN A 3 32.81 68.51 -23.13
CA ASN A 3 33.41 68.70 -24.48
C ASN A 3 33.09 67.51 -25.41
N LEU A 4 32.66 67.63 -26.67
CA LEU A 4 32.82 68.71 -27.65
C LEU A 4 31.87 68.49 -28.87
N SER A 5 31.31 69.60 -29.38
CA SER A 5 31.08 70.00 -30.79
C SER A 5 30.13 69.25 -31.77
N ILE A 6 29.05 69.87 -32.33
CA ILE A 6 28.96 70.97 -33.35
C ILE A 6 29.16 70.39 -34.78
N PHE A 7 28.38 70.60 -35.86
CA PHE A 7 27.41 71.62 -36.31
C PHE A 7 26.65 71.06 -37.55
N SER A 8 25.34 71.35 -37.72
CA SER A 8 24.72 72.30 -38.70
C SER A 8 24.74 71.85 -40.19
N ILE A 9 23.67 71.97 -40.99
CA ILE A 9 23.14 73.18 -41.67
C ILE A 9 21.86 72.74 -42.44
N LEU A 10 20.66 73.28 -42.15
CA LEU A 10 19.93 74.35 -42.89
C LEU A 10 19.24 73.85 -44.20
N CYS A 11 17.91 73.67 -44.27
CA CYS A 11 16.83 74.66 -44.54
C CYS A 11 17.13 75.65 -45.70
N ILE A 12 16.19 75.78 -46.66
CA ILE A 12 15.79 76.94 -47.51
C ILE A 12 14.77 76.34 -48.53
N PHE A 13 13.47 76.62 -48.63
CA PHE A 13 12.58 77.81 -48.61
C PHE A 13 12.67 78.75 -49.85
N PHE A 14 11.48 79.06 -50.40
CA PHE A 14 11.11 80.06 -51.43
C PHE A 14 11.16 79.62 -52.90
N VAL A 15 10.06 79.50 -53.66
CA VAL A 15 8.93 80.42 -54.00
C VAL A 15 9.26 81.40 -55.13
N SER A 16 8.40 81.33 -56.16
CA SER A 16 8.08 82.29 -57.24
C SER A 16 9.10 82.47 -58.37
N CYS A 17 8.73 82.91 -59.57
CA CYS A 17 7.56 82.81 -60.46
C CYS A 17 7.96 83.67 -61.68
N ALA A 18 7.35 83.40 -62.84
CA ALA A 18 7.28 84.23 -64.05
C ALA A 18 8.53 84.23 -64.99
N ASP A 19 8.51 83.57 -66.16
CA ASP A 19 7.74 83.85 -67.41
C ASP A 19 8.44 84.99 -68.22
N SER A 20 8.86 84.87 -69.48
CA SER A 20 8.21 84.22 -70.63
C SER A 20 9.09 84.21 -71.91
N THR A 21 8.72 83.32 -72.85
CA THR A 21 8.92 83.30 -74.34
C THR A 21 10.26 82.79 -74.91
N SER A 22 10.33 81.85 -75.86
CA SER A 22 9.35 81.07 -76.64
C SER A 22 10.07 79.96 -77.44
N SER A 23 9.51 78.74 -77.54
CA SER A 23 9.54 77.81 -78.72
C SER A 23 9.58 76.33 -78.28
N ASP A 24 8.57 75.54 -78.68
CA ASP A 24 8.43 74.07 -78.57
C ASP A 24 8.73 73.47 -77.19
N TYR A 25 7.70 73.30 -76.36
CA TYR A 25 7.83 72.62 -75.08
C TYR A 25 6.54 71.87 -74.71
N CYS A 26 6.66 70.56 -74.58
CA CYS A 26 5.83 69.64 -73.79
C CYS A 26 4.68 70.23 -72.98
N GLY A 27 3.50 69.65 -73.16
CA GLY A 27 2.28 69.96 -72.43
C GLY A 27 1.30 70.82 -73.23
N ASN A 28 1.46 70.91 -74.56
CA ASN A 28 0.55 71.65 -75.44
C ASN A 28 -0.64 70.78 -75.91
N ASN A 29 -0.72 69.52 -75.48
CA ASN A 29 -1.73 68.50 -75.83
C ASN A 29 -1.73 68.09 -77.31
N LEU A 30 -0.62 68.31 -78.03
CA LEU A 30 -0.40 67.83 -79.38
C LEU A 30 1.03 67.31 -79.48
N ARG A 31 1.19 65.99 -79.59
CA ARG A 31 2.52 65.40 -79.83
C ARG A 31 3.02 65.80 -81.22
N ASP A 32 3.92 66.78 -81.31
CA ASP A 32 4.51 67.28 -82.55
C ASP A 32 6.04 67.45 -82.49
N GLY A 33 6.68 67.69 -83.63
CA GLY A 33 8.14 67.80 -83.70
C GLY A 33 8.89 66.49 -83.38
N THR A 34 9.80 66.54 -82.40
CA THR A 34 10.70 65.44 -81.98
C THR A 34 10.38 64.89 -80.58
N GLU A 35 9.20 65.16 -80.04
CA GLU A 35 8.79 64.75 -78.69
C GLU A 35 8.33 63.28 -78.64
N ASP A 36 8.77 62.52 -77.62
CA ASP A 36 8.36 61.12 -77.44
C ASP A 36 6.97 60.99 -76.76
N CYS A 37 6.60 61.98 -75.93
CA CYS A 37 5.29 62.13 -75.29
C CYS A 37 4.95 63.61 -75.02
N ASP A 38 3.66 63.94 -74.86
CA ASP A 38 3.18 65.26 -74.39
C ASP A 38 2.04 65.07 -73.37
N GLY A 39 2.27 65.46 -72.11
CA GLY A 39 1.28 65.27 -71.04
C GLY A 39 0.95 63.79 -70.79
N ASN A 40 -0.31 63.41 -71.05
CA ASN A 40 -0.76 62.01 -70.98
C ASN A 40 -0.86 61.34 -72.36
N ASP A 41 -0.42 62.02 -73.43
CA ASP A 41 -0.37 61.48 -74.78
C ASP A 41 1.00 60.83 -75.03
N PHE A 42 1.03 59.50 -74.87
CA PHE A 42 2.19 58.65 -75.10
C PHE A 42 2.14 57.95 -76.47
N GLY A 43 1.18 58.30 -77.32
CA GLY A 43 0.86 57.55 -78.53
C GLY A 43 0.50 56.09 -78.24
N SER A 44 1.21 55.14 -78.87
CA SER A 44 1.00 53.70 -78.70
C SER A 44 1.95 53.05 -77.68
N VAL A 45 2.69 53.85 -76.92
CA VAL A 45 3.63 53.34 -75.91
C VAL A 45 2.89 53.18 -74.58
N SER A 46 2.91 51.97 -74.04
CA SER A 46 2.49 51.61 -72.68
C SER A 46 3.63 50.93 -71.93
N CYS A 47 3.51 50.79 -70.60
CA CYS A 47 4.41 49.96 -69.79
C CYS A 47 4.56 48.54 -70.40
N GLU A 48 3.47 47.94 -70.90
CA GLU A 48 3.52 46.62 -71.54
C GLU A 48 4.28 46.62 -72.87
N SER A 49 4.11 47.68 -73.68
CA SER A 49 4.78 47.79 -74.97
C SER A 49 6.32 47.92 -74.86
N LEU A 50 6.82 48.35 -73.70
CA LEU A 50 8.24 48.47 -73.37
C LEU A 50 8.82 47.21 -72.72
N GLY A 51 8.02 46.13 -72.62
CA GLY A 51 8.43 44.84 -72.04
C GLY A 51 8.38 44.79 -70.51
N LEU A 52 7.66 45.72 -69.87
CA LEU A 52 7.32 45.68 -68.44
C LEU A 52 5.90 45.14 -68.28
N GLY A 53 5.48 44.86 -67.04
CA GLY A 53 4.23 44.14 -66.83
C GLY A 53 2.95 44.95 -67.02
N GLY A 54 2.97 46.19 -66.54
CA GLY A 54 1.84 47.11 -66.54
C GLY A 54 2.16 48.36 -65.74
N GLY A 55 1.18 49.26 -65.57
CA GLY A 55 1.32 50.49 -64.79
C GLY A 55 1.07 51.77 -65.59
N THR A 56 1.35 52.93 -64.99
CA THR A 56 1.12 54.24 -65.61
C THR A 56 2.43 54.85 -66.07
N LEU A 57 2.51 55.21 -67.35
CA LEU A 57 3.63 56.00 -67.87
C LEU A 57 3.46 57.46 -67.47
N TYR A 58 4.58 58.11 -67.20
CA TYR A 58 4.65 59.55 -67.01
C TYR A 58 5.49 60.18 -68.11
N CYS A 59 5.12 61.39 -68.53
CA CYS A 59 5.94 62.16 -69.45
C CYS A 59 6.76 63.15 -68.62
N ASN A 60 8.09 63.11 -68.78
CA ASN A 60 8.95 64.10 -68.13
C ASN A 60 8.75 65.48 -68.76
N GLU A 61 9.15 66.55 -68.04
CA GLU A 61 9.06 67.93 -68.54
C GLU A 61 9.92 68.19 -69.80
N ASP A 62 10.84 67.28 -70.14
CA ASP A 62 11.68 67.31 -71.35
C ASP A 62 11.15 66.42 -72.49
N CYS A 63 9.90 65.93 -72.38
CA CYS A 63 9.20 65.09 -73.36
C CYS A 63 9.78 63.69 -73.60
N THR A 64 10.49 63.15 -72.62
CA THR A 64 10.91 61.74 -72.60
C THR A 64 9.98 60.87 -71.77
N VAL A 65 9.78 59.62 -72.18
CA VAL A 65 8.93 58.65 -71.46
C VAL A 65 9.61 58.18 -70.17
N ASN A 66 8.88 58.23 -69.04
CA ASN A 66 9.31 57.79 -67.72
C ASN A 66 8.55 56.52 -67.28
N THR A 67 9.30 55.46 -66.99
CA THR A 67 8.78 54.13 -66.64
C THR A 67 8.76 53.84 -65.14
N ALA A 68 8.99 54.83 -64.26
CA ALA A 68 9.03 54.62 -62.81
C ALA A 68 7.67 54.19 -62.22
N GLY A 69 6.56 54.44 -62.93
CA GLY A 69 5.22 53.98 -62.58
C GLY A 69 4.84 52.60 -63.15
N CYS A 70 5.76 51.90 -63.80
CA CYS A 70 5.56 50.56 -64.34
C CYS A 70 6.01 49.47 -63.34
N PHE A 71 5.23 48.40 -63.18
CA PHE A 71 5.57 47.22 -62.37
C PHE A 71 5.79 45.97 -63.25
N ASN A 72 6.40 44.92 -62.68
CA ASN A 72 6.65 43.65 -63.36
C ASN A 72 5.41 42.72 -63.26
N SER A 73 5.04 42.01 -64.33
CA SER A 73 3.65 41.53 -64.60
C SER A 73 3.13 40.34 -63.79
N THR A 74 3.86 39.79 -62.84
CA THR A 74 3.37 38.61 -62.11
C THR A 74 2.96 38.95 -60.67
N CYS A 75 3.74 39.74 -59.94
CA CYS A 75 3.49 39.98 -58.50
C CYS A 75 2.51 41.14 -58.25
N GLY A 76 1.43 40.89 -57.52
CA GLY A 76 0.37 41.85 -57.18
C GLY A 76 -0.85 41.78 -58.10
N ASN A 77 -1.02 40.67 -58.84
CA ASN A 77 -2.19 40.39 -59.67
C ASN A 77 -3.32 39.70 -58.88
N GLY A 78 -3.07 39.34 -57.61
CA GLY A 78 -4.02 38.72 -56.69
C GLY A 78 -4.18 37.21 -56.86
N THR A 79 -3.29 36.57 -57.63
CA THR A 79 -3.25 35.12 -57.85
C THR A 79 -1.82 34.61 -57.87
N ALA A 80 -1.53 33.56 -57.10
CA ALA A 80 -0.20 32.94 -57.11
C ALA A 80 0.00 32.11 -58.39
N ASP A 81 0.64 32.69 -59.41
CA ASP A 81 0.87 32.03 -60.70
C ASP A 81 2.27 32.21 -61.31
N GLY A 82 2.64 31.29 -62.21
CA GLY A 82 3.93 31.32 -62.89
C GLY A 82 5.13 31.07 -61.94
N PRO A 83 6.14 31.95 -61.90
CA PRO A 83 7.35 31.78 -61.08
C PRO A 83 7.21 32.24 -59.62
N GLU A 84 6.03 32.69 -59.19
CA GLU A 84 5.79 33.26 -57.86
C GLU A 84 5.29 32.22 -56.86
N GLU A 85 5.73 32.32 -55.61
CA GLU A 85 5.34 31.38 -54.56
C GLU A 85 4.04 31.78 -53.85
N CYS A 86 3.71 33.08 -53.87
CA CYS A 86 2.50 33.67 -53.31
C CYS A 86 2.22 35.03 -53.96
N ASP A 87 1.00 35.55 -53.82
CA ASP A 87 0.60 36.92 -54.17
C ASP A 87 -0.42 37.43 -53.13
N GLU A 88 -0.09 38.50 -52.42
CA GLU A 88 -0.89 39.04 -51.30
C GLU A 88 -1.29 37.97 -50.26
N GLU A 89 -2.57 37.57 -50.24
CA GLU A 89 -3.13 36.52 -49.37
C GLU A 89 -3.30 35.16 -50.09
N ASP A 90 -3.01 35.07 -51.39
CA ASP A 90 -3.01 33.81 -52.13
C ASP A 90 -1.64 33.13 -52.02
N PHE A 91 -1.57 32.07 -51.22
CA PHE A 91 -0.36 31.27 -51.01
C PHE A 91 -0.30 30.01 -51.90
N GLY A 92 -1.10 29.94 -52.97
CA GLY A 92 -1.12 28.79 -53.87
C GLY A 92 -1.54 27.48 -53.18
N GLY A 93 -2.44 27.58 -52.18
CA GLY A 93 -2.92 26.46 -51.38
C GLY A 93 -1.98 25.99 -50.26
N GLN A 94 -0.89 26.72 -50.00
CA GLN A 94 0.06 26.38 -48.94
C GLN A 94 -0.34 27.04 -47.61
N SER A 95 -0.01 26.38 -46.51
CA SER A 95 -0.17 26.88 -45.15
C SER A 95 1.09 26.56 -44.33
N CYS A 96 1.21 27.15 -43.14
CA CYS A 96 2.27 26.76 -42.20
C CYS A 96 2.26 25.23 -41.96
N GLN A 97 1.08 24.62 -41.83
CA GLN A 97 0.92 23.16 -41.66
C GLN A 97 1.39 22.37 -42.88
N SER A 98 1.09 22.81 -44.10
CA SER A 98 1.56 22.11 -45.30
C SER A 98 3.08 22.20 -45.48
N ARG A 99 3.74 23.10 -44.76
CA ARG A 99 5.20 23.31 -44.78
C ARG A 99 5.93 22.77 -43.55
N GLY A 100 5.25 21.99 -42.72
CA GLY A 100 5.86 21.27 -41.59
C GLY A 100 5.94 22.05 -40.29
N TYR A 101 5.21 23.16 -40.17
CA TYR A 101 5.01 23.90 -38.92
C TYR A 101 3.70 23.47 -38.25
N THR A 102 3.59 23.60 -36.94
CA THR A 102 2.39 23.15 -36.21
C THR A 102 1.24 24.17 -36.26
N GLY A 103 1.54 25.45 -36.50
CA GLY A 103 0.54 26.51 -36.69
C GLY A 103 1.14 27.85 -37.15
N GLY A 104 0.32 28.92 -37.16
CA GLY A 104 0.70 30.28 -37.59
C GLY A 104 0.10 30.70 -38.94
N THR A 105 0.48 31.89 -39.44
CA THR A 105 0.01 32.44 -40.71
C THR A 105 1.18 32.73 -41.65
N LEU A 106 1.08 32.30 -42.91
CA LEU A 106 2.04 32.71 -43.94
C LEU A 106 1.83 34.18 -44.29
N THR A 107 2.90 34.86 -44.64
CA THR A 107 2.84 36.20 -45.23
C THR A 107 3.59 36.22 -46.54
N CYS A 108 3.12 37.00 -47.52
CA CYS A 108 3.80 37.13 -48.80
C CYS A 108 4.70 38.37 -48.82
N THR A 109 5.95 38.22 -49.21
CA THR A 109 6.84 39.38 -49.35
C THR A 109 6.50 40.18 -50.61
N THR A 110 6.96 41.43 -50.69
CA THR A 110 6.81 42.29 -51.89
C THR A 110 7.58 41.79 -53.11
N SER A 111 8.36 40.72 -52.97
CA SER A 111 9.02 40.00 -54.07
C SER A 111 8.32 38.67 -54.40
N CYS A 112 7.10 38.47 -53.90
CA CYS A 112 6.26 37.29 -54.14
C CYS A 112 6.92 35.96 -53.73
N THR A 113 7.60 35.97 -52.58
CA THR A 113 8.11 34.79 -51.89
C THR A 113 7.37 34.59 -50.57
N ILE A 114 7.15 33.34 -50.17
CA ILE A 114 6.52 33.04 -48.89
C ILE A 114 7.50 33.35 -47.74
N ASP A 115 7.01 34.06 -46.74
CA ASP A 115 7.70 34.31 -45.48
C ASP A 115 7.08 33.44 -44.37
N GLU A 116 7.91 32.53 -43.84
CA GLU A 116 7.55 31.55 -42.81
C GLU A 116 7.88 32.04 -41.40
N SER A 117 8.37 33.28 -41.24
CA SER A 117 8.75 33.84 -39.93
C SER A 117 7.59 33.95 -38.94
N SER A 118 6.35 33.97 -39.43
CA SER A 118 5.13 33.97 -38.63
C SER A 118 4.53 32.56 -38.42
N CYS A 119 5.20 31.50 -38.87
CA CYS A 119 4.86 30.12 -38.57
C CYS A 119 5.52 29.63 -37.27
N ARG A 120 4.81 28.78 -36.51
CA ARG A 120 5.24 28.25 -35.20
C ARG A 120 5.74 26.81 -35.30
N GLN A 121 6.86 26.51 -34.62
CA GLN A 121 7.60 25.23 -34.78
C GLN A 121 7.37 24.21 -33.64
N TYR A 122 6.79 24.62 -32.52
CA TYR A 122 6.49 23.74 -31.38
C TYR A 122 5.12 24.12 -30.82
N ASP A 123 4.31 23.12 -30.47
CA ASP A 123 3.06 23.30 -29.71
C ASP A 123 3.43 23.84 -28.33
N VAL A 124 2.93 25.02 -27.98
CA VAL A 124 3.21 25.70 -26.72
C VAL A 124 1.91 25.80 -25.93
N CYS A 125 1.87 25.13 -24.78
CA CYS A 125 0.76 25.26 -23.83
C CYS A 125 0.49 26.73 -23.50
N GLY A 126 -0.77 27.14 -23.60
CA GLY A 126 -1.24 28.49 -23.32
C GLY A 126 -1.14 29.45 -24.49
N ASP A 127 -1.05 28.95 -25.73
CA ASP A 127 -0.97 29.79 -26.93
C ASP A 127 -2.33 30.05 -27.61
N GLY A 128 -3.38 29.40 -27.08
CA GLY A 128 -4.78 29.60 -27.47
C GLY A 128 -5.21 28.71 -28.64
N PHE A 129 -4.42 27.70 -29.01
CA PHE A 129 -4.71 26.77 -30.10
C PHE A 129 -4.34 25.35 -29.71
N ILE A 130 -5.35 24.47 -29.54
CA ILE A 130 -5.12 23.03 -29.33
C ILE A 130 -4.42 22.44 -30.57
N GLY A 131 -3.13 22.13 -30.42
CA GLY A 131 -2.30 21.45 -31.43
C GLY A 131 -2.62 19.97 -31.59
N THR A 132 -1.87 19.27 -32.44
CA THR A 132 -2.06 17.82 -32.64
C THR A 132 -1.53 16.96 -31.49
N THR A 133 -0.78 17.56 -30.57
CA THR A 133 -0.19 16.88 -29.40
C THR A 133 -0.75 17.36 -28.06
N GLU A 134 -1.78 18.20 -28.07
CA GLU A 134 -2.38 18.82 -26.89
C GLU A 134 -3.82 18.33 -26.68
N GLU A 135 -4.20 18.08 -25.44
CA GLU A 135 -5.57 17.69 -25.05
C GLU A 135 -6.41 18.88 -24.56
N CYS A 136 -5.75 19.92 -24.05
CA CYS A 136 -6.38 21.11 -23.46
C CYS A 136 -5.51 22.37 -23.61
N GLU A 137 -6.14 23.53 -23.40
CA GLU A 137 -5.50 24.86 -23.35
C GLU A 137 -5.98 25.67 -22.14
N SER A 138 -5.15 26.60 -21.63
CA SER A 138 -5.41 27.37 -20.41
C SER A 138 -6.70 28.21 -20.44
N ASP A 139 -7.23 28.49 -21.64
CA ASP A 139 -8.44 29.30 -21.87
C ASP A 139 -9.57 28.54 -22.60
N THR A 140 -9.44 27.21 -22.79
CA THR A 140 -10.54 26.43 -23.38
C THR A 140 -11.67 26.24 -22.38
N THR A 141 -12.93 26.28 -22.86
CA THR A 141 -14.10 25.98 -22.03
C THR A 141 -13.88 24.61 -21.40
N PRO A 142 -13.78 24.52 -20.06
CA PRO A 142 -13.28 23.30 -19.44
C PRO A 142 -14.28 22.19 -19.73
N LEU A 143 -13.79 21.01 -20.13
CA LEU A 143 -14.54 19.82 -19.77
C LEU A 143 -14.73 19.92 -18.25
N SER A 144 -15.96 19.83 -17.80
CA SER A 144 -16.21 19.75 -16.37
C SER A 144 -15.66 18.41 -15.85
N CYS A 145 -15.40 18.33 -14.55
CA CYS A 145 -15.14 17.05 -13.92
C CYS A 145 -16.24 16.04 -14.29
N GLU A 146 -17.50 16.50 -14.39
CA GLU A 146 -18.66 15.72 -14.88
C GLU A 146 -18.47 15.13 -16.28
N ASP A 147 -17.95 15.91 -17.23
CA ASP A 147 -17.73 15.46 -18.61
C ASP A 147 -16.60 14.41 -18.73
N LEU A 148 -15.68 14.39 -17.75
CA LEU A 148 -14.57 13.42 -17.66
C LEU A 148 -14.89 12.22 -16.75
N GLY A 149 -16.13 12.11 -16.24
CA GLY A 149 -16.55 11.00 -15.38
C GLY A 149 -16.20 11.15 -13.90
N HIS A 150 -16.08 12.40 -13.43
CA HIS A 150 -15.94 12.80 -12.03
C HIS A 150 -17.15 13.67 -11.62
N TYR A 151 -17.32 14.09 -10.36
CA TYR A 151 -18.59 14.71 -9.91
C TYR A 151 -18.52 16.21 -9.65
N SER A 152 -17.37 16.66 -9.18
CA SER A 152 -17.16 18.00 -8.61
C SER A 152 -15.70 18.41 -8.79
N GLY A 153 -15.37 19.67 -8.55
CA GLY A 153 -14.01 20.19 -8.62
C GLY A 153 -13.69 20.92 -9.92
N GLU A 154 -12.43 21.30 -10.06
CA GLU A 154 -11.93 22.02 -11.22
C GLU A 154 -10.96 21.13 -11.99
N VAL A 155 -11.26 20.92 -13.27
CA VAL A 155 -10.29 20.33 -14.21
C VAL A 155 -9.31 21.43 -14.56
N GLU A 156 -8.04 21.21 -14.25
CA GLU A 156 -6.97 22.10 -14.68
C GLU A 156 -6.36 21.60 -15.99
N CYS A 157 -5.69 22.49 -16.71
CA CYS A 157 -4.87 22.10 -17.85
C CYS A 157 -3.40 22.22 -17.44
N SER A 158 -2.72 21.09 -17.28
CA SER A 158 -1.33 21.03 -16.85
C SER A 158 -0.50 20.29 -17.89
N GLY A 159 0.50 20.96 -18.47
CA GLY A 159 1.39 20.36 -19.46
C GLY A 159 0.68 19.89 -20.75
N CYS A 160 -0.35 20.61 -21.19
CA CYS A 160 -1.21 20.28 -22.34
C CYS A 160 -2.07 19.01 -22.18
N THR A 161 -2.23 18.49 -20.97
CA THR A 161 -3.11 17.35 -20.64
C THR A 161 -4.12 17.74 -19.58
N TRP A 162 -5.32 17.14 -19.60
CA TRP A 162 -6.33 17.37 -18.56
C TRP A 162 -5.81 16.86 -17.22
N ASP A 163 -5.67 17.77 -16.25
CA ASP A 163 -5.35 17.47 -14.87
C ASP A 163 -6.64 17.34 -14.07
N VAL A 164 -7.02 16.10 -13.78
CA VAL A 164 -8.23 15.76 -13.01
C VAL A 164 -7.91 15.58 -11.52
N SER A 165 -6.72 15.98 -11.04
CA SER A 165 -6.38 15.87 -9.62
C SER A 165 -7.23 16.79 -8.72
N GLY A 166 -7.77 17.87 -9.29
CA GLY A 166 -8.76 18.74 -8.65
C GLY A 166 -10.19 18.22 -8.71
N CYS A 167 -10.45 17.10 -9.39
CA CYS A 167 -11.78 16.51 -9.51
C CYS A 167 -12.10 15.53 -8.38
N GLU A 168 -13.23 15.77 -7.72
CA GLU A 168 -13.76 14.91 -6.66
C GLU A 168 -14.53 13.71 -7.25
N ARG A 169 -14.36 12.55 -6.60
CA ARG A 169 -14.93 11.26 -6.98
C ARG A 169 -15.88 10.67 -5.92
N CYS A 170 -16.20 11.42 -4.87
CA CYS A 170 -17.11 10.95 -3.82
C CYS A 170 -17.56 12.10 -2.92
N GLY A 171 -18.82 12.14 -2.51
CA GLY A 171 -19.38 13.09 -1.53
C GLY A 171 -20.33 14.14 -2.11
N ASP A 172 -21.03 13.86 -3.21
CA ASP A 172 -21.99 14.79 -3.83
C ASP A 172 -23.45 14.61 -3.37
N ASP A 173 -23.66 13.78 -2.35
CA ASP A 173 -24.97 13.42 -1.81
C ASP A 173 -25.89 12.73 -2.85
N THR A 174 -25.33 12.09 -3.89
CA THR A 174 -26.03 11.18 -4.81
C THR A 174 -25.22 9.90 -5.08
N ILE A 175 -25.85 8.72 -5.08
CA ILE A 175 -25.17 7.46 -5.46
C ILE A 175 -25.39 7.19 -6.94
N GLN A 176 -24.34 7.23 -7.77
CA GLN A 176 -24.44 6.94 -9.20
C GLN A 176 -23.93 5.54 -9.56
N THR A 177 -24.75 4.53 -9.21
CA THR A 177 -24.47 3.11 -9.50
C THR A 177 -24.11 2.78 -10.95
N ALA A 178 -24.55 3.58 -11.93
CA ALA A 178 -24.21 3.37 -13.34
C ALA A 178 -22.75 3.71 -13.69
N GLN A 179 -22.08 4.47 -12.82
CA GLN A 179 -20.69 4.89 -12.92
C GLN A 179 -19.77 4.05 -12.00
N GLY A 180 -20.33 3.09 -11.27
CA GLY A 180 -19.58 2.15 -10.44
C GLY A 180 -19.50 2.51 -8.96
N GLU A 181 -20.26 3.51 -8.50
CA GLU A 181 -20.36 3.80 -7.07
C GLU A 181 -21.19 2.79 -6.31
N GLU A 182 -20.70 2.44 -5.13
CA GLU A 182 -21.40 1.62 -4.16
C GLU A 182 -22.06 2.47 -3.06
N CYS A 183 -21.46 3.61 -2.73
CA CYS A 183 -21.87 4.56 -1.69
C CYS A 183 -21.39 5.98 -2.02
N ASP A 184 -21.93 6.99 -1.33
CA ASP A 184 -21.48 8.38 -1.39
C ASP A 184 -21.56 9.02 0.01
N GLY A 185 -20.44 9.44 0.58
CA GLY A 185 -20.41 10.07 1.92
C GLY A 185 -21.07 9.22 3.00
N GLU A 186 -22.16 9.73 3.61
CA GLU A 186 -23.00 8.99 4.60
C GLU A 186 -24.08 8.12 3.94
N MET A 187 -24.28 8.21 2.62
CA MET A 187 -25.26 7.41 1.90
C MET A 187 -24.68 6.06 1.48
N LEU A 188 -25.11 5.04 2.20
CA LEU A 188 -24.58 3.67 2.04
C LEU A 188 -25.54 2.75 1.28
N ASN A 189 -26.45 3.31 0.46
CA ASN A 189 -27.47 2.54 -0.27
C ASN A 189 -28.38 1.64 0.62
N SER A 190 -28.51 1.97 1.91
CA SER A 190 -29.15 1.10 2.93
C SER A 190 -28.42 -0.21 3.24
N GLU A 191 -27.18 -0.37 2.77
CA GLU A 191 -26.31 -1.47 3.15
C GLU A 191 -25.75 -1.23 4.56
N THR A 192 -25.40 -2.32 5.23
CA THR A 192 -24.78 -2.32 6.55
C THR A 192 -23.62 -3.31 6.58
N CYS A 193 -22.74 -3.19 7.59
CA CYS A 193 -21.71 -4.19 7.83
C CYS A 193 -22.32 -5.60 7.93
N GLU A 194 -23.40 -5.74 8.70
CA GLU A 194 -24.08 -7.02 8.91
C GLU A 194 -24.64 -7.57 7.59
N GLY A 195 -25.25 -6.72 6.75
CA GLY A 195 -25.82 -7.12 5.47
C GLY A 195 -24.78 -7.60 4.46
N LEU A 196 -23.61 -6.97 4.43
CA LEU A 196 -22.55 -7.25 3.44
C LEU A 196 -21.55 -8.30 3.90
N THR A 197 -21.23 -8.34 5.20
CA THR A 197 -20.15 -9.16 5.77
C THR A 197 -20.62 -10.18 6.80
N GLY A 198 -21.85 -10.04 7.31
CA GLY A 198 -22.33 -10.83 8.44
C GLY A 198 -21.71 -10.43 9.79
N ILE A 199 -21.01 -9.30 9.86
CA ILE A 199 -20.39 -8.75 11.06
C ILE A 199 -21.06 -7.40 11.39
N GLU A 200 -21.42 -7.18 12.65
CA GLU A 200 -21.94 -5.87 13.10
C GLU A 200 -20.90 -4.73 12.97
N GLY A 201 -21.35 -3.48 13.14
CA GLY A 201 -20.48 -2.30 13.11
C GLY A 201 -20.97 -1.20 12.16
N ASP A 202 -20.14 -0.16 12.03
CA ASP A 202 -20.47 1.03 11.25
C ASP A 202 -19.88 0.93 9.84
N LEU A 203 -20.73 0.74 8.83
CA LEU A 203 -20.26 0.75 7.45
C LEU A 203 -19.93 2.20 7.06
N VAL A 204 -18.82 2.44 6.36
CA VAL A 204 -18.43 3.78 5.91
C VAL A 204 -18.08 3.78 4.43
N CYS A 205 -18.27 4.93 3.77
CA CYS A 205 -17.89 5.09 2.39
C CYS A 205 -16.42 5.52 2.26
N SER A 206 -15.68 4.88 1.35
CA SER A 206 -14.29 5.29 1.04
C SER A 206 -14.27 6.57 0.19
N ASN A 207 -13.11 7.22 0.08
CA ASN A 207 -12.93 8.34 -0.83
C ASN A 207 -12.93 7.93 -2.33
N GLN A 208 -13.03 6.63 -2.61
CA GLN A 208 -13.20 6.06 -3.95
C GLN A 208 -14.65 5.61 -4.20
N CYS A 209 -15.60 5.97 -3.33
CA CYS A 209 -17.02 5.60 -3.46
C CYS A 209 -17.28 4.08 -3.50
N SER A 210 -16.44 3.34 -2.77
CA SER A 210 -16.60 1.92 -2.48
C SER A 210 -16.90 1.73 -1.00
N PHE A 211 -17.60 0.64 -0.66
CA PHE A 211 -17.80 0.29 0.74
C PHE A 211 -16.46 0.07 1.44
N SER A 212 -16.31 0.62 2.64
CA SER A 212 -15.17 0.38 3.51
C SER A 212 -15.62 -0.34 4.77
N PHE A 213 -15.06 -1.53 4.97
CA PHE A 213 -15.39 -2.40 6.09
C PHE A 213 -14.52 -2.16 7.34
N ARG A 214 -13.74 -1.07 7.37
CA ARG A 214 -12.76 -0.79 8.44
C ARG A 214 -13.38 -0.72 9.85
N ASN A 215 -14.67 -0.40 9.93
CA ASN A 215 -15.43 -0.24 11.16
C ASN A 215 -16.46 -1.37 11.37
N CYS A 216 -16.43 -2.41 10.53
CA CYS A 216 -17.22 -3.63 10.71
C CYS A 216 -16.48 -4.56 11.66
N MET A 217 -16.83 -4.54 12.94
CA MET A 217 -16.18 -5.36 13.96
C MET A 217 -17.16 -5.82 15.03
N GLU A 218 -16.97 -7.06 15.47
CA GLU A 218 -17.67 -7.61 16.64
C GLU A 218 -16.66 -7.83 17.78
N ILE A 219 -17.03 -7.39 18.98
CA ILE A 219 -16.19 -7.52 20.18
C ILE A 219 -16.94 -8.35 21.23
N HIS A 220 -16.28 -9.38 21.73
CA HIS A 220 -16.72 -10.16 22.88
C HIS A 220 -15.67 -10.12 23.97
N GLN A 221 -16.13 -10.08 25.23
CA GLN A 221 -15.25 -10.15 26.39
C GLN A 221 -15.60 -11.37 27.25
N TYR A 222 -14.57 -12.03 27.78
CA TYR A 222 -14.68 -13.20 28.64
C TYR A 222 -13.75 -13.04 29.83
N GLY A 223 -14.13 -13.60 30.97
CA GLY A 223 -13.30 -13.57 32.16
C GLY A 223 -14.01 -14.13 33.38
N SER A 224 -13.30 -14.07 34.48
CA SER A 224 -13.65 -14.40 35.84
C SER A 224 -13.61 -13.11 36.68
N GLY A 225 -13.89 -13.19 37.98
CA GLY A 225 -13.75 -12.03 38.87
C GLY A 225 -12.30 -11.65 39.20
N SER A 226 -11.32 -12.13 38.43
CA SER A 226 -9.87 -12.11 38.73
C SER A 226 -9.10 -12.12 37.40
N ASP A 227 -7.77 -12.08 37.44
CA ASP A 227 -6.97 -11.98 36.21
C ASP A 227 -7.10 -13.23 35.32
N ASP A 228 -7.41 -13.00 34.04
CA ASP A 228 -7.57 -13.97 32.98
C ASP A 228 -6.75 -13.56 31.75
N GLU A 229 -5.98 -14.51 31.21
CA GLU A 229 -5.11 -14.28 30.07
C GLU A 229 -5.29 -15.37 29.01
N VAL A 230 -5.66 -15.00 27.79
CA VAL A 230 -5.66 -15.92 26.64
C VAL A 230 -4.29 -15.96 25.98
N ALA A 231 -3.81 -17.16 25.69
CA ALA A 231 -2.53 -17.37 25.01
C ALA A 231 -2.71 -17.75 23.53
N ARG A 232 -3.70 -18.61 23.22
CA ARG A 232 -3.89 -19.13 21.87
C ARG A 232 -5.35 -19.35 21.53
N VAL A 233 -5.72 -19.02 20.29
CA VAL A 233 -6.98 -19.45 19.65
C VAL A 233 -6.69 -20.31 18.42
N ILE A 234 -7.51 -21.33 18.20
CA ILE A 234 -7.54 -22.10 16.94
C ILE A 234 -8.97 -22.27 16.45
N ARG A 235 -9.14 -22.40 15.14
CA ARG A 235 -10.37 -22.92 14.55
C ARG A 235 -10.40 -24.44 14.62
N ALA A 236 -11.45 -24.98 15.23
CA ALA A 236 -11.73 -26.40 15.30
C ALA A 236 -12.33 -26.93 13.99
N SER A 237 -12.24 -28.25 13.78
CA SER A 237 -12.74 -28.93 12.58
C SER A 237 -14.25 -28.83 12.39
N ASP A 238 -15.01 -28.55 13.46
CA ASP A 238 -16.45 -28.33 13.42
C ASP A 238 -16.85 -26.86 13.19
N GLY A 239 -15.87 -25.99 12.93
CA GLY A 239 -16.07 -24.57 12.66
C GLY A 239 -16.06 -23.68 13.90
N ASN A 240 -16.15 -24.25 15.10
CA ASN A 240 -16.05 -23.51 16.36
C ASN A 240 -14.61 -23.06 16.63
N LEU A 241 -14.44 -22.22 17.66
CA LEU A 241 -13.13 -21.76 18.12
C LEU A 241 -12.79 -22.40 19.47
N ILE A 242 -11.51 -22.72 19.65
CA ILE A 242 -10.98 -23.21 20.93
C ILE A 242 -9.93 -22.22 21.41
N LEU A 243 -10.14 -21.69 22.61
CA LEU A 243 -9.25 -20.77 23.30
C LEU A 243 -8.59 -21.51 24.45
N VAL A 244 -7.31 -21.25 24.64
CA VAL A 244 -6.55 -21.69 25.81
C VAL A 244 -5.84 -20.52 26.47
N GLY A 245 -5.74 -20.57 27.79
CA GLY A 245 -5.06 -19.55 28.55
C GLY A 245 -5.02 -19.87 30.03
N THR A 246 -4.89 -18.85 30.85
CA THR A 246 -4.71 -18.92 32.30
C THR A 246 -5.81 -18.11 32.99
N THR A 247 -6.35 -18.62 34.09
CA THR A 247 -7.30 -17.90 34.95
C THR A 247 -6.87 -17.97 36.40
N SER A 248 -7.00 -16.85 37.13
CA SER A 248 -6.78 -16.77 38.58
C SER A 248 -8.08 -16.97 39.37
N GLY A 249 -9.19 -17.24 38.68
CA GLY A 249 -10.52 -17.26 39.27
C GLY A 249 -11.40 -18.41 38.79
N ASN A 250 -12.57 -18.53 39.42
CA ASN A 250 -13.61 -19.46 38.96
C ASN A 250 -14.23 -18.92 37.67
N MET A 251 -14.25 -19.73 36.61
CA MET A 251 -14.76 -19.33 35.29
C MET A 251 -15.90 -20.25 34.85
N ASP A 252 -17.02 -19.68 34.41
CA ASP A 252 -18.17 -20.41 33.82
C ASP A 252 -18.69 -21.61 34.64
N GLY A 253 -18.64 -21.49 35.97
CA GLY A 253 -19.06 -22.55 36.90
C GLY A 253 -18.01 -23.64 37.18
N GLN A 254 -16.83 -23.54 36.58
CA GLN A 254 -15.65 -24.32 36.95
C GLN A 254 -14.93 -23.68 38.14
N THR A 255 -14.25 -24.51 38.94
CA THR A 255 -13.54 -24.06 40.15
C THR A 255 -12.04 -24.03 39.89
N ASN A 256 -11.41 -22.91 40.20
CA ASN A 256 -9.96 -22.78 40.21
C ASN A 256 -9.40 -23.56 41.41
N SER A 257 -8.44 -24.45 41.17
CA SER A 257 -7.94 -25.42 42.15
C SER A 257 -6.62 -25.00 42.81
N GLY A 258 -5.99 -23.94 42.33
CA GLY A 258 -4.66 -23.49 42.76
C GLY A 258 -4.54 -21.97 42.85
N GLY A 259 -3.38 -21.44 42.47
CA GLY A 259 -3.18 -20.00 42.29
C GLY A 259 -3.69 -19.53 40.92
N THR A 260 -3.40 -20.31 39.89
CA THR A 260 -3.92 -20.14 38.53
C THR A 260 -4.19 -21.50 37.91
N ASP A 261 -5.24 -21.61 37.10
CA ASP A 261 -5.57 -22.82 36.34
C ASP A 261 -5.55 -22.51 34.83
N ILE A 262 -5.28 -23.53 34.03
CA ILE A 262 -5.44 -23.45 32.58
C ILE A 262 -6.93 -23.48 32.26
N PHE A 263 -7.44 -22.50 31.52
CA PHE A 263 -8.77 -22.64 30.92
C PHE A 263 -8.66 -23.18 29.49
N VAL A 264 -9.60 -24.06 29.14
CA VAL A 264 -9.92 -24.42 27.76
C VAL A 264 -11.37 -24.03 27.53
N LYS A 265 -11.60 -23.09 26.62
CA LYS A 265 -12.94 -22.57 26.31
C LYS A 265 -13.25 -22.85 24.84
N LYS A 266 -14.42 -23.42 24.58
CA LYS A 266 -14.95 -23.56 23.23
C LYS A 266 -16.09 -22.58 23.02
N ILE A 267 -16.03 -21.83 21.92
CA ILE A 267 -17.03 -20.83 21.54
C ILE A 267 -17.43 -21.05 20.07
N ASN A 268 -18.60 -20.59 19.66
CA ASN A 268 -18.96 -20.53 18.24
C ASN A 268 -18.32 -19.29 17.56
N PRO A 269 -18.35 -19.19 16.22
CA PRO A 269 -17.84 -18.02 15.48
C PRO A 269 -18.54 -16.70 15.80
N GLU A 270 -19.71 -16.74 16.42
CA GLU A 270 -20.47 -15.57 16.92
C GLU A 270 -20.12 -15.21 18.37
N GLY A 271 -19.02 -15.73 18.91
CA GLY A 271 -18.51 -15.39 20.24
C GLY A 271 -19.34 -15.90 21.42
N THR A 272 -20.31 -16.79 21.19
CA THR A 272 -21.12 -17.42 22.22
C THR A 272 -20.37 -18.60 22.87
N PRO A 273 -20.21 -18.62 24.21
CA PRO A 273 -19.59 -19.75 24.89
C PRO A 273 -20.41 -21.04 24.78
N LEU A 274 -19.75 -22.14 24.41
CA LEU A 274 -20.34 -23.47 24.37
C LEU A 274 -20.00 -24.28 25.62
N TRP A 275 -18.74 -24.27 26.04
CA TRP A 275 -18.28 -24.87 27.28
C TRP A 275 -16.91 -24.34 27.70
N THR A 276 -16.60 -24.50 28.98
CA THR A 276 -15.30 -24.16 29.60
C THR A 276 -14.90 -25.27 30.55
N VAL A 277 -13.62 -25.64 30.53
CA VAL A 277 -12.99 -26.58 31.48
C VAL A 277 -11.75 -25.93 32.04
N LEU A 278 -11.53 -26.08 33.36
CA LEU A 278 -10.28 -25.71 34.00
C LEU A 278 -9.42 -26.95 34.23
N LEU A 279 -8.13 -26.85 33.91
CA LEU A 279 -7.10 -27.87 34.09
C LEU A 279 -6.03 -27.30 35.00
N GLY A 280 -5.68 -28.03 36.06
CA GLY A 280 -4.65 -27.58 36.98
C GLY A 280 -4.60 -28.41 38.25
N GLY A 281 -3.61 -28.11 39.09
CA GLY A 281 -3.41 -28.70 40.40
C GLY A 281 -3.61 -27.67 41.52
N GLU A 282 -2.98 -27.92 42.67
CA GLU A 282 -2.95 -26.94 43.77
C GLU A 282 -1.91 -25.81 43.53
N GLY A 283 -1.19 -25.86 42.42
CA GLY A 283 -0.10 -24.94 42.06
C GLY A 283 -0.55 -23.78 41.17
N ASN A 284 0.40 -23.20 40.45
CA ASN A 284 0.12 -22.30 39.34
C ASN A 284 0.25 -23.10 38.05
N ASP A 285 -0.82 -23.13 37.28
CA ASP A 285 -0.89 -23.77 35.98
C ASP A 285 -1.16 -22.69 34.92
N SER A 286 -0.47 -22.78 33.78
CA SER A 286 -0.59 -21.79 32.70
C SER A 286 -0.65 -22.45 31.35
N GLY A 287 -1.69 -22.14 30.58
CA GLY A 287 -1.89 -22.67 29.23
C GLY A 287 -1.27 -21.75 28.19
N ARG A 288 -0.42 -22.31 27.32
CA ARG A 288 0.35 -21.54 26.34
C ARG A 288 0.02 -21.92 24.89
N GLY A 289 -0.27 -23.20 24.63
CA GLY A 289 -0.55 -23.69 23.28
C GLY A 289 -1.73 -24.64 23.23
N VAL A 290 -2.45 -24.61 22.10
CA VAL A 290 -3.53 -25.55 21.79
C VAL A 290 -3.48 -26.00 20.33
N ALA A 291 -3.81 -27.26 20.09
CA ALA A 291 -3.98 -27.87 18.76
C ALA A 291 -5.17 -28.84 18.76
N GLN A 292 -5.69 -29.20 17.60
CA GLN A 292 -6.74 -30.21 17.47
C GLN A 292 -6.34 -31.30 16.47
N ASP A 293 -6.48 -32.56 16.84
CA ASP A 293 -6.24 -33.68 15.94
C ASP A 293 -7.44 -33.95 15.01
N SER A 294 -7.24 -34.80 14.00
CA SER A 294 -8.29 -35.15 13.04
C SER A 294 -9.46 -35.94 13.63
N SER A 295 -9.32 -36.45 14.85
CA SER A 295 -10.39 -37.13 15.60
C SER A 295 -11.21 -36.15 16.45
N GLY A 296 -10.83 -34.86 16.45
CA GLY A 296 -11.46 -33.80 17.23
C GLY A 296 -10.93 -33.68 18.65
N ASN A 297 -9.88 -34.42 19.03
CA ASN A 297 -9.26 -34.28 20.35
C ASN A 297 -8.47 -32.97 20.42
N ILE A 298 -8.59 -32.30 21.55
CA ILE A 298 -7.95 -31.01 21.82
C ILE A 298 -6.69 -31.29 22.63
N ILE A 299 -5.55 -30.83 22.15
CA ILE A 299 -4.26 -31.00 22.79
C ILE A 299 -3.81 -29.67 23.35
N VAL A 300 -3.52 -29.63 24.64
CA VAL A 300 -3.11 -28.43 25.37
C VAL A 300 -1.71 -28.62 25.91
N THR A 301 -0.90 -27.55 25.83
CA THR A 301 0.41 -27.49 26.48
C THR A 301 0.60 -26.21 27.28
N GLY A 302 1.56 -26.23 28.18
CA GLY A 302 1.84 -25.18 29.12
C GLY A 302 2.81 -25.68 30.19
N TYR A 303 2.64 -25.18 31.40
CA TYR A 303 3.40 -25.64 32.56
C TYR A 303 2.56 -25.68 33.82
N SER A 304 3.05 -26.43 34.82
CA SER A 304 2.47 -26.50 36.16
C SER A 304 3.56 -26.45 37.22
N SER A 305 3.34 -25.67 38.28
CA SER A 305 4.15 -25.70 39.50
C SER A 305 3.60 -26.66 40.56
N GLY A 306 2.48 -27.35 40.25
CA GLY A 306 1.77 -28.25 41.14
C GLY A 306 1.60 -29.65 40.53
N SER A 307 1.09 -30.59 41.35
CA SER A 307 0.78 -31.93 40.83
C SER A 307 -0.44 -31.88 39.92
N PHE A 308 -0.37 -32.52 38.75
CA PHE A 308 -1.45 -32.58 37.78
C PHE A 308 -1.74 -34.03 37.38
N ASN A 309 -3.03 -34.41 37.41
CA ASN A 309 -3.50 -35.73 36.96
C ASN A 309 -2.72 -36.94 37.54
N GLY A 310 -2.30 -36.85 38.81
CA GLY A 310 -1.53 -37.90 39.50
C GLY A 310 -0.02 -37.90 39.22
N TYR A 311 0.47 -36.97 38.40
CA TYR A 311 1.89 -36.70 38.20
C TYR A 311 2.32 -35.60 39.16
N ALA A 312 3.43 -35.82 39.87
CA ALA A 312 4.07 -34.80 40.69
C ALA A 312 5.11 -34.05 39.86
N THR A 313 5.37 -32.80 40.22
CA THR A 313 6.47 -32.04 39.63
C THR A 313 7.82 -32.63 40.00
N ALA A 314 8.80 -32.51 39.11
CA ALA A 314 10.19 -32.86 39.29
C ALA A 314 10.98 -31.75 40.01
N GLY A 315 10.44 -30.54 40.11
CA GLY A 315 11.05 -29.42 40.81
C GLY A 315 10.21 -28.15 40.76
N HIS A 316 10.64 -27.22 39.92
CA HIS A 316 9.97 -25.94 39.66
C HIS A 316 8.74 -26.16 38.76
N ASP A 317 8.52 -25.29 37.78
CA ASP A 317 7.45 -25.42 36.80
C ASP A 317 7.83 -26.51 35.79
N ASP A 318 6.97 -27.49 35.56
CA ASP A 318 7.21 -28.56 34.60
C ASP A 318 6.26 -28.49 33.41
N LEU A 319 6.71 -29.01 32.26
CA LEU A 319 5.92 -29.09 31.04
C LEU A 319 4.65 -29.91 31.31
N LEU A 320 3.51 -29.29 31.03
CA LEU A 320 2.20 -29.92 31.03
C LEU A 320 1.77 -30.23 29.59
N VAL A 321 1.29 -31.46 29.37
CA VAL A 321 0.61 -31.85 28.14
C VAL A 321 -0.67 -32.60 28.48
N ALA A 322 -1.80 -32.17 27.94
CA ALA A 322 -3.09 -32.80 28.13
C ALA A 322 -3.83 -33.01 26.80
N SER A 323 -4.57 -34.11 26.71
CA SER A 323 -5.54 -34.38 25.64
C SER A 323 -6.94 -34.40 26.22
N LEU A 324 -7.84 -33.64 25.60
CA LEU A 324 -9.26 -33.61 25.90
C LEU A 324 -10.03 -34.11 24.67
N ASP A 325 -11.22 -34.67 24.89
CA ASP A 325 -12.16 -34.93 23.79
C ASP A 325 -12.83 -33.62 23.31
N SER A 326 -13.65 -33.72 22.25
CA SER A 326 -14.34 -32.56 21.67
C SER A 326 -15.36 -31.89 22.60
N ALA A 327 -15.72 -32.55 23.70
CA ALA A 327 -16.63 -32.05 24.74
C ALA A 327 -15.89 -31.53 25.98
N GLY A 328 -14.56 -31.53 25.97
CA GLY A 328 -13.72 -31.02 27.05
C GLY A 328 -13.37 -32.04 28.14
N ALA A 329 -13.74 -33.31 28.00
CA ALA A 329 -13.35 -34.32 28.98
C ALA A 329 -11.88 -34.75 28.78
N ILE A 330 -11.10 -34.80 29.85
CA ILE A 330 -9.68 -35.22 29.78
C ILE A 330 -9.61 -36.71 29.38
N ASN A 331 -8.94 -36.99 28.27
CA ASN A 331 -8.55 -38.34 27.86
C ASN A 331 -7.31 -38.81 28.64
N TRP A 332 -6.29 -37.96 28.67
CA TRP A 332 -5.05 -38.17 29.42
C TRP A 332 -4.34 -36.84 29.65
N GLY A 333 -3.44 -36.81 30.63
CA GLY A 333 -2.61 -35.65 30.94
C GLY A 333 -1.37 -36.08 31.70
N LEU A 334 -0.24 -35.42 31.47
CA LEU A 334 1.05 -35.73 32.06
C LEU A 334 1.84 -34.46 32.40
N LEU A 335 2.79 -34.62 33.32
CA LEU A 335 3.87 -33.67 33.56
C LEU A 335 5.20 -34.32 33.16
N SER A 336 6.10 -33.52 32.60
CA SER A 336 7.47 -33.93 32.25
C SER A 336 8.41 -32.77 32.51
N GLY A 337 9.55 -33.00 33.14
CA GLY A 337 10.49 -31.93 33.40
C GLY A 337 11.65 -32.37 34.28
N THR A 338 12.33 -31.38 34.83
CA THR A 338 13.61 -31.49 35.51
C THR A 338 13.52 -30.88 36.91
N PRO A 339 14.59 -30.92 37.73
CA PRO A 339 14.59 -30.17 38.98
C PRO A 339 14.55 -28.64 38.82
N VAL A 340 14.76 -28.12 37.61
CA VAL A 340 14.65 -26.71 37.24
C VAL A 340 13.41 -26.51 36.35
N GLY A 341 13.20 -25.31 35.81
CA GLY A 341 11.98 -25.01 35.04
C GLY A 341 11.98 -25.62 33.64
N ASP A 342 10.81 -26.06 33.19
CA ASP A 342 10.52 -26.63 31.88
C ASP A 342 9.15 -26.12 31.39
N TYR A 343 9.13 -25.34 30.32
CA TYR A 343 7.95 -24.59 29.91
C TYR A 343 7.53 -25.01 28.50
N GLY A 344 6.31 -25.54 28.34
CA GLY A 344 5.70 -25.76 27.03
C GLY A 344 5.11 -24.45 26.49
N GLU A 345 5.54 -24.01 25.31
CA GLU A 345 5.10 -22.75 24.70
C GLU A 345 4.06 -22.97 23.60
N ALA A 346 4.27 -23.96 22.73
CA ALA A 346 3.40 -24.20 21.60
C ALA A 346 3.27 -25.69 21.28
N VAL A 347 2.12 -26.06 20.71
CA VAL A 347 1.83 -27.44 20.30
C VAL A 347 1.21 -27.49 18.92
N THR A 348 1.55 -28.52 18.15
CA THR A 348 0.93 -28.86 16.87
C THR A 348 0.72 -30.37 16.78
N VAL A 349 -0.16 -30.80 15.89
CA VAL A 349 -0.43 -32.22 15.62
C VAL A 349 -0.32 -32.52 14.13
N ASP A 350 0.33 -33.64 13.80
CA ASP A 350 0.38 -34.10 12.41
C ASP A 350 -0.88 -34.89 12.01
N SER A 351 -0.97 -35.20 10.71
CA SER A 351 -2.08 -35.95 10.12
C SER A 351 -2.26 -37.38 10.65
N ASP A 352 -1.25 -37.93 11.32
CA ASP A 352 -1.29 -39.23 11.98
C ASP A 352 -1.59 -39.12 13.49
N GLY A 353 -1.91 -37.92 13.98
CA GLY A 353 -2.23 -37.63 15.38
C GLY A 353 -1.02 -37.61 16.31
N ASN A 354 0.21 -37.47 15.78
CA ASN A 354 1.37 -37.27 16.64
C ASN A 354 1.39 -35.83 17.11
N ILE A 355 1.77 -35.65 18.37
CA ILE A 355 1.77 -34.39 19.07
C ILE A 355 3.21 -33.90 19.16
N TYR A 356 3.41 -32.63 18.86
CA TYR A 356 4.70 -31.97 18.78
C TYR A 356 4.65 -30.72 19.66
N VAL A 357 5.39 -30.75 20.76
CA VAL A 357 5.48 -29.63 21.70
C VAL A 357 6.83 -28.96 21.55
N ALA A 358 6.83 -27.64 21.34
CA ALA A 358 8.00 -26.79 21.44
C ALA A 358 7.95 -26.01 22.76
N GLY A 359 9.07 -25.90 23.43
CA GLY A 359 9.19 -25.22 24.71
C GLY A 359 10.64 -25.00 25.09
N TYR A 360 10.91 -24.51 26.29
CA TYR A 360 12.27 -24.28 26.75
C TYR A 360 12.55 -24.87 28.12
N THR A 361 13.81 -25.22 28.36
CA THR A 361 14.28 -25.83 29.61
C THR A 361 15.53 -25.16 30.13
N TYR A 362 15.67 -25.10 31.46
CA TYR A 362 16.85 -24.63 32.16
C TYR A 362 17.89 -25.75 32.42
N GLY A 363 17.62 -26.99 31.98
CA GLY A 363 18.46 -28.13 32.31
C GLY A 363 18.38 -29.29 31.32
N ASP A 364 19.10 -30.37 31.65
CA ASP A 364 19.11 -31.60 30.85
C ASP A 364 17.73 -32.27 30.89
N LEU A 365 17.10 -32.45 29.73
CA LEU A 365 15.75 -33.01 29.61
C LEU A 365 15.76 -34.35 28.87
N ASP A 366 15.18 -35.38 29.49
CA ASP A 366 14.99 -36.71 28.89
C ASP A 366 16.26 -37.40 28.35
N GLY A 367 17.43 -37.03 28.88
CA GLY A 367 18.73 -37.57 28.47
C GLY A 367 19.44 -36.75 27.40
N GLU A 368 18.82 -35.69 26.90
CA GLU A 368 19.46 -34.66 26.08
C GLU A 368 20.15 -33.63 26.99
N THR A 369 21.27 -33.07 26.52
CA THR A 369 22.10 -32.15 27.31
C THR A 369 21.79 -30.71 26.95
N ASN A 370 21.56 -29.88 27.95
CA ASN A 370 21.42 -28.43 27.79
C ASN A 370 22.81 -27.79 27.50
N ALA A 371 22.85 -26.91 26.50
CA ALA A 371 24.04 -26.30 25.95
C ALA A 371 24.55 -25.09 26.76
N GLY A 372 23.80 -24.62 27.76
CA GLY A 372 24.22 -23.57 28.66
C GLY A 372 23.07 -22.88 29.40
N GLY A 373 22.49 -21.86 28.79
CA GLY A 373 21.43 -21.06 29.40
C GLY A 373 20.09 -21.79 29.34
N ILE A 374 19.09 -21.11 28.81
CA ILE A 374 17.81 -21.72 28.48
C ILE A 374 17.88 -22.25 27.05
N ASP A 375 17.48 -23.50 26.83
CA ASP A 375 17.51 -24.12 25.51
C ASP A 375 16.12 -24.43 24.99
N VAL A 376 15.94 -24.34 23.67
CA VAL A 376 14.73 -24.84 23.00
C VAL A 376 14.72 -26.37 23.09
N PHE A 377 13.62 -26.94 23.55
CA PHE A 377 13.31 -28.34 23.37
C PHE A 377 12.19 -28.55 22.36
N MET A 378 12.21 -29.73 21.77
CA MET A 378 11.12 -30.28 20.99
C MET A 378 10.82 -31.68 21.51
N VAL A 379 9.57 -31.95 21.89
CA VAL A 379 9.11 -33.28 22.32
C VAL A 379 8.02 -33.79 21.40
N LYS A 380 8.16 -35.03 20.95
CA LYS A 380 7.10 -35.74 20.22
C LYS A 380 6.41 -36.75 21.12
N TYR A 381 5.09 -36.77 21.10
CA TYR A 381 4.25 -37.81 21.69
C TYR A 381 3.41 -38.49 20.61
N SER A 382 3.07 -39.76 20.85
CA SER A 382 1.96 -40.42 20.13
C SER A 382 0.62 -39.79 20.52
N SER A 383 -0.45 -40.03 19.76
CA SER A 383 -1.82 -39.63 20.13
C SER A 383 -2.28 -40.13 21.50
N GLY A 384 -1.72 -41.25 21.99
CA GLY A 384 -1.97 -41.79 23.33
C GLY A 384 -1.11 -41.22 24.45
N GLY A 385 -0.38 -40.13 24.23
CA GLY A 385 0.45 -39.47 25.26
C GLY A 385 1.79 -40.16 25.56
N VAL A 386 2.19 -41.18 24.80
CA VAL A 386 3.50 -41.83 24.95
C VAL A 386 4.58 -41.04 24.21
N ARG A 387 5.59 -40.55 24.95
CA ARG A 387 6.75 -39.86 24.38
C ARG A 387 7.52 -40.75 23.41
N GLN A 388 7.84 -40.22 22.24
CA GLN A 388 8.57 -40.88 21.17
C GLN A 388 10.03 -40.44 21.13
N TRP A 389 10.29 -39.13 21.23
CA TRP A 389 11.62 -38.54 21.30
C TRP A 389 11.58 -37.14 21.91
N THR A 390 12.73 -36.70 22.41
CA THR A 390 13.03 -35.34 22.86
C THR A 390 14.29 -34.90 22.12
N ALA A 391 14.35 -33.64 21.71
CA ALA A 391 15.54 -33.03 21.10
C ALA A 391 15.74 -31.62 21.68
N LEU A 392 16.96 -31.31 22.11
CA LEU A 392 17.35 -29.98 22.56
C LEU A 392 18.19 -29.28 21.49
N HIS A 393 17.88 -28.02 21.24
CA HIS A 393 18.57 -27.15 20.30
C HIS A 393 18.80 -25.79 20.98
N GLY A 394 20.05 -25.51 21.31
CA GLY A 394 20.42 -24.32 22.04
C GLY A 394 21.88 -23.94 21.86
N THR A 395 22.23 -22.84 22.48
CA THR A 395 23.55 -22.22 22.51
C THR A 395 24.01 -22.10 23.96
N PRO A 396 25.23 -21.61 24.24
CA PRO A 396 25.60 -21.29 25.62
C PRO A 396 24.80 -20.13 26.25
N GLN A 397 23.97 -19.43 25.48
CA GLN A 397 23.12 -18.32 25.93
C GLN A 397 21.66 -18.79 26.04
N ASN A 398 20.72 -17.85 26.20
CA ASN A 398 19.30 -18.19 26.24
C ASN A 398 18.71 -18.29 24.83
N ASP A 399 17.84 -19.26 24.61
CA ASP A 399 17.18 -19.57 23.36
C ASP A 399 15.73 -19.94 23.64
N TYR A 400 14.79 -19.22 23.03
CA TYR A 400 13.37 -19.35 23.32
C TYR A 400 12.60 -19.71 22.05
N PRO A 401 11.78 -20.78 22.05
CA PRO A 401 10.76 -20.93 21.03
C PRO A 401 9.54 -20.07 21.39
N THR A 402 8.76 -19.75 20.37
CA THR A 402 7.50 -18.98 20.52
C THR A 402 6.32 -19.70 19.88
N SER A 403 6.56 -20.43 18.79
CA SER A 403 5.50 -21.14 18.06
C SER A 403 6.02 -22.36 17.34
N VAL A 404 5.12 -23.32 17.11
CA VAL A 404 5.39 -24.49 16.28
C VAL A 404 4.20 -24.78 15.35
N ARG A 405 4.50 -25.15 14.10
CA ARG A 405 3.53 -25.68 13.13
C ARG A 405 4.08 -26.91 12.43
N SER A 406 3.20 -27.86 12.10
CA SER A 406 3.56 -29.04 11.33
C SER A 406 3.04 -28.95 9.90
N ASP A 407 3.80 -29.48 8.95
CA ASP A 407 3.33 -29.72 7.59
C ASP A 407 2.60 -31.08 7.47
N SER A 408 2.00 -31.34 6.31
CA SER A 408 1.20 -32.54 6.06
C SER A 408 1.99 -33.86 6.13
N ILE A 409 3.32 -33.81 6.06
CA ILE A 409 4.20 -34.98 6.17
C ILE A 409 4.87 -35.09 7.54
N GLY A 410 4.57 -34.16 8.46
CA GLY A 410 5.01 -34.17 9.85
C GLY A 410 6.41 -33.58 10.07
N ASN A 411 6.92 -32.72 9.19
CA ASN A 411 8.00 -31.82 9.59
C ASN A 411 7.41 -30.70 10.43
N THR A 412 8.14 -30.26 11.44
CA THR A 412 7.79 -29.11 12.27
C THR A 412 8.65 -27.91 11.93
N PHE A 413 8.04 -26.75 12.03
CA PHE A 413 8.67 -25.44 11.88
C PHE A 413 8.51 -24.72 13.20
N VAL A 414 9.62 -24.29 13.79
CA VAL A 414 9.68 -23.65 15.10
C VAL A 414 10.23 -22.24 14.93
N SER A 415 9.47 -21.23 15.36
CA SER A 415 9.96 -19.85 15.46
C SER A 415 10.45 -19.54 16.87
N GLY A 416 11.25 -18.50 17.00
CA GLY A 416 11.71 -18.01 18.30
C GLY A 416 12.74 -16.90 18.19
N TYR A 417 13.56 -16.77 19.23
CA TYR A 417 14.72 -15.88 19.24
C TYR A 417 15.88 -16.48 20.05
N THR A 418 17.10 -16.08 19.70
CA THR A 418 18.35 -16.53 20.32
C THR A 418 19.19 -15.34 20.78
N PHE A 419 19.84 -15.47 21.93
CA PHE A 419 20.89 -14.52 22.37
C PHE A 419 22.29 -14.91 21.85
N GLY A 420 22.41 -16.05 21.16
CA GLY A 420 23.66 -16.64 20.71
C GLY A 420 23.77 -16.82 19.19
N ILE A 421 24.74 -17.64 18.80
CA ILE A 421 25.00 -18.03 17.41
C ILE A 421 24.36 -19.41 17.19
N MET A 422 23.18 -19.44 16.59
CA MET A 422 22.41 -20.65 16.29
C MET A 422 22.42 -20.93 14.78
N GLY A 423 23.60 -21.26 14.26
CA GLY A 423 23.78 -21.76 12.89
C GLY A 423 24.08 -20.72 11.81
N GLN A 424 23.91 -19.41 12.08
CA GLN A 424 24.35 -18.30 11.22
C GLN A 424 24.94 -17.17 12.08
N ASP A 425 25.30 -16.03 11.46
CA ASP A 425 25.86 -14.88 12.17
C ASP A 425 24.88 -14.31 13.20
N HIS A 426 25.42 -13.88 14.34
CA HIS A 426 24.70 -13.14 15.38
C HIS A 426 24.92 -11.65 15.16
N PHE A 427 23.85 -10.93 14.83
CA PHE A 427 23.96 -9.55 14.36
C PHE A 427 23.84 -8.53 15.49
N GLY A 428 23.01 -8.81 16.51
CA GLY A 428 22.72 -7.87 17.59
C GLY A 428 22.59 -8.49 18.98
N GLY A 429 21.59 -8.05 19.75
CA GLY A 429 21.35 -8.55 21.12
C GLY A 429 20.61 -9.88 21.12
N THR A 430 19.50 -9.94 20.37
CA THR A 430 18.78 -11.17 20.02
C THR A 430 18.53 -11.21 18.53
N ASP A 431 18.53 -12.40 17.95
CA ASP A 431 18.11 -12.60 16.56
C ASP A 431 16.90 -13.54 16.50
N ALA A 432 16.02 -13.30 15.53
CA ALA A 432 14.93 -14.21 15.23
C ALA A 432 15.47 -15.54 14.68
N ILE A 433 14.84 -16.64 15.07
CA ILE A 433 15.15 -17.98 14.55
C ILE A 433 13.93 -18.62 13.91
N LEU A 434 14.19 -19.37 12.84
CA LEU A 434 13.26 -20.32 12.24
C LEU A 434 13.99 -21.65 12.04
N MET A 435 13.44 -22.72 12.59
CA MET A 435 14.02 -24.06 12.52
C MET A 435 13.07 -25.01 11.82
N LYS A 436 13.60 -25.97 11.07
CA LYS A 436 12.83 -27.10 10.55
C LYS A 436 13.36 -28.41 11.07
N ILE A 437 12.49 -29.17 11.72
CA ILE A 437 12.80 -30.49 12.30
C ILE A 437 11.91 -31.51 11.60
N ASN A 438 12.47 -32.64 11.20
CA ASN A 438 11.66 -33.68 10.59
C ASN A 438 10.91 -34.52 11.62
N ARG A 439 10.02 -35.38 11.12
CA ARG A 439 9.16 -36.24 11.93
C ARG A 439 9.88 -37.18 12.91
N SER A 440 11.16 -37.47 12.64
CA SER A 440 12.03 -38.31 13.45
C SER A 440 12.85 -37.54 14.48
N GLY A 441 12.66 -36.22 14.61
CA GLY A 441 13.41 -35.37 15.53
C GLY A 441 14.76 -34.91 14.99
N VAL A 442 15.02 -35.10 13.69
CA VAL A 442 16.28 -34.63 13.08
C VAL A 442 16.10 -33.19 12.60
N LEU A 443 16.91 -32.30 13.14
CA LEU A 443 17.05 -30.93 12.66
C LEU A 443 17.55 -30.92 11.21
N LEU A 444 16.77 -30.32 10.31
CA LEU A 444 17.10 -30.21 8.89
C LEU A 444 17.87 -28.92 8.60
N TRP A 445 17.41 -27.80 9.17
CA TRP A 445 18.05 -26.50 9.04
C TRP A 445 17.61 -25.54 10.15
N ILE A 446 18.43 -24.53 10.39
CA ILE A 446 18.12 -23.34 11.19
C ILE A 446 18.48 -22.11 10.37
N HIS A 447 17.61 -21.12 10.39
CA HIS A 447 17.86 -19.78 9.90
C HIS A 447 17.73 -18.79 11.04
N GLN A 448 18.83 -18.12 11.34
CA GLN A 448 18.89 -16.96 12.22
C GLN A 448 18.95 -15.69 11.36
N PHE A 449 18.14 -14.69 11.70
CA PHE A 449 18.03 -13.44 10.96
C PHE A 449 17.61 -12.30 11.89
N GLY A 450 17.98 -11.08 11.51
CA GLY A 450 17.74 -9.90 12.34
C GLY A 450 18.60 -8.73 11.87
N THR A 451 18.65 -7.72 12.71
CA THR A 451 19.42 -6.49 12.55
C THR A 451 20.60 -6.47 13.51
N ALA A 452 21.31 -5.35 13.59
CA ALA A 452 22.38 -5.18 14.58
C ALA A 452 21.88 -5.01 16.04
N SER A 453 20.56 -5.15 16.29
CA SER A 453 19.93 -4.93 17.59
C SER A 453 19.08 -6.14 18.02
N ASN A 454 17.91 -5.93 18.62
CA ASN A 454 17.06 -7.02 19.12
C ASN A 454 15.97 -7.36 18.11
N ASP A 455 15.94 -8.62 17.71
CA ASP A 455 14.97 -9.19 16.79
C ASP A 455 14.42 -10.50 17.34
N GLY A 456 13.17 -10.83 17.00
CA GLY A 456 12.56 -12.09 17.40
C GLY A 456 11.33 -12.44 16.57
N ALA A 457 11.13 -13.74 16.34
CA ALA A 457 9.94 -14.27 15.69
C ALA A 457 8.96 -14.82 16.74
N ASN A 458 7.74 -14.26 16.80
CA ASN A 458 6.68 -14.63 17.76
C ASN A 458 5.74 -15.71 17.22
N ASP A 459 5.54 -15.80 15.90
CA ASP A 459 4.70 -16.86 15.31
C ASP A 459 5.28 -17.35 13.98
N VAL A 460 4.92 -18.59 13.64
CA VAL A 460 5.17 -19.20 12.34
C VAL A 460 3.87 -19.74 11.76
N PHE A 461 3.65 -19.47 10.48
CA PHE A 461 2.50 -19.97 9.73
C PHE A 461 2.94 -20.64 8.44
N ILE A 462 2.25 -21.72 8.08
CA ILE A 462 2.45 -22.44 6.82
C ILE A 462 1.16 -22.28 6.03
N ALA A 463 1.23 -21.50 4.95
CA ALA A 463 0.07 -21.25 4.10
C ALA A 463 -0.31 -22.50 3.29
N GLY A 464 -1.52 -22.52 2.73
CA GLY A 464 -2.05 -23.66 1.97
C GLY A 464 -1.23 -24.03 0.73
N ASP A 465 -0.46 -23.07 0.19
CA ASP A 465 0.49 -23.26 -0.91
C ASP A 465 1.85 -23.84 -0.46
N GLY A 466 2.06 -24.01 0.85
CA GLY A 466 3.31 -24.47 1.46
C GLY A 466 4.34 -23.38 1.73
N SER A 467 4.01 -22.10 1.48
CA SER A 467 4.88 -21.00 1.85
C SER A 467 4.95 -20.81 3.36
N ILE A 468 6.13 -20.44 3.85
CA ILE A 468 6.44 -20.32 5.28
C ILE A 468 6.52 -18.84 5.62
N TRP A 469 5.86 -18.44 6.69
CA TRP A 469 5.76 -17.05 7.13
C TRP A 469 6.10 -16.94 8.60
N THR A 470 6.78 -15.86 8.98
CA THR A 470 6.99 -15.48 10.38
C THR A 470 6.53 -14.06 10.64
N THR A 471 6.13 -13.78 11.88
CA THR A 471 5.91 -12.43 12.38
C THR A 471 6.60 -12.26 13.72
N GLY A 472 6.87 -11.03 14.12
CA GLY A 472 7.56 -10.73 15.35
C GLY A 472 7.92 -9.26 15.45
N TYR A 473 9.07 -8.98 16.06
CA TYR A 473 9.60 -7.64 16.28
C TYR A 473 11.03 -7.50 15.77
N THR A 474 11.39 -6.28 15.36
CA THR A 474 12.75 -5.89 14.95
C THR A 474 13.10 -4.54 15.59
N GLN A 475 14.35 -4.36 15.99
CA GLN A 475 14.89 -3.07 16.39
C GLN A 475 15.88 -2.57 15.35
N GLY A 476 15.41 -1.73 14.43
CA GLY A 476 16.19 -1.25 13.29
C GLY A 476 15.63 -1.74 11.96
N ASP A 477 16.41 -1.49 10.90
CA ASP A 477 15.91 -1.57 9.53
C ASP A 477 16.00 -2.99 8.95
N LEU A 478 15.08 -3.88 9.34
CA LEU A 478 15.00 -5.24 8.79
C LEU A 478 14.50 -5.24 7.35
N ALA A 479 13.49 -4.42 7.06
CA ALA A 479 12.88 -4.32 5.73
C ALA A 479 12.65 -2.88 5.24
N SER A 480 12.42 -1.94 6.16
CA SER A 480 12.26 -0.51 5.90
C SER A 480 12.92 0.30 7.02
N GLU A 481 12.91 1.63 6.92
CA GLU A 481 13.38 2.49 8.01
C GLU A 481 12.54 2.23 9.28
N SER A 482 13.22 2.09 10.41
CA SER A 482 12.59 1.88 11.71
C SER A 482 11.83 3.13 12.17
N LEU A 483 10.56 2.98 12.55
CA LEU A 483 9.71 4.10 12.97
C LEU A 483 9.75 4.32 14.49
N GLY A 484 9.91 3.24 15.26
CA GLY A 484 9.99 3.23 16.72
C GLY A 484 11.23 2.51 17.26
N ALA A 485 11.17 2.08 18.52
CA ALA A 485 12.26 1.30 19.12
C ALA A 485 12.15 -0.21 18.81
N TYR A 486 10.92 -0.70 18.65
CA TYR A 486 10.62 -2.01 18.10
C TYR A 486 9.52 -1.81 17.06
N ASP A 487 9.71 -2.36 15.86
CA ASP A 487 8.68 -2.38 14.84
C ASP A 487 8.20 -3.82 14.64
N ALA A 488 6.92 -3.99 14.30
CA ALA A 488 6.39 -5.27 13.91
C ALA A 488 6.90 -5.63 12.51
N TYR A 489 7.07 -6.93 12.24
CA TYR A 489 7.36 -7.38 10.89
C TYR A 489 6.54 -8.61 10.50
N THR A 490 6.38 -8.81 9.20
CA THR A 490 5.92 -10.06 8.59
C THR A 490 6.91 -10.47 7.51
N ALA A 491 7.41 -11.70 7.55
CA ALA A 491 8.45 -12.19 6.63
C ALA A 491 8.03 -13.48 5.93
N LYS A 492 8.21 -13.53 4.62
CA LYS A 492 8.05 -14.74 3.79
C LYS A 492 9.40 -15.43 3.62
N HIS A 493 9.42 -16.75 3.77
CA HIS A 493 10.63 -17.56 3.69
C HIS A 493 10.59 -18.51 2.48
N ASN A 494 11.78 -18.86 1.98
CA ASN A 494 11.94 -19.93 1.01
C ASN A 494 11.86 -21.32 1.69
N SER A 495 11.89 -22.38 0.89
CA SER A 495 11.83 -23.76 1.40
C SER A 495 13.03 -24.17 2.27
N LEU A 496 14.11 -23.40 2.23
CA LEU A 496 15.29 -23.58 3.07
C LEU A 496 15.20 -22.77 4.37
N GLY A 497 14.27 -21.82 4.49
CA GLY A 497 14.05 -20.99 5.68
C GLY A 497 14.61 -19.57 5.59
N SER A 498 15.32 -19.21 4.51
CA SER A 498 15.85 -17.85 4.35
C SER A 498 14.73 -16.88 3.98
N VAL A 499 14.80 -15.65 4.51
CA VAL A 499 13.86 -14.56 4.19
C VAL A 499 13.98 -14.23 2.69
N ILE A 500 12.84 -14.24 1.99
CA ILE A 500 12.71 -13.79 0.58
C ILE A 500 12.28 -12.32 0.57
N THR A 501 11.30 -11.99 1.38
CA THR A 501 10.67 -10.66 1.45
C THR A 501 10.16 -10.48 2.87
N ALA A 502 10.29 -9.26 3.39
CA ALA A 502 9.73 -8.86 4.66
C ALA A 502 9.04 -7.51 4.52
N TRP A 503 8.04 -7.31 5.35
CA TRP A 503 7.34 -6.05 5.55
C TRP A 503 7.55 -5.66 7.00
N GLN A 504 8.01 -4.45 7.22
CA GLN A 504 8.19 -3.85 8.53
C GLN A 504 7.19 -2.70 8.64
N PHE A 505 6.49 -2.63 9.76
CA PHE A 505 5.40 -1.70 9.98
C PHE A 505 5.25 -1.44 11.47
N GLY A 506 4.77 -0.25 11.81
CA GLY A 506 4.67 0.17 13.19
C GLY A 506 4.42 1.66 13.31
N SER A 507 4.36 2.11 14.54
CA SER A 507 4.22 3.50 14.93
C SER A 507 5.57 4.06 15.41
N ALA A 508 5.57 5.23 16.05
CA ALA A 508 6.75 5.71 16.78
C ALA A 508 6.95 4.99 18.14
N GLY A 509 6.00 4.14 18.53
CA GLY A 509 6.03 3.36 19.78
C GLY A 509 6.81 2.05 19.63
N ASN A 510 6.52 1.09 20.50
CA ASN A 510 6.94 -0.30 20.29
C ASN A 510 5.80 -1.07 19.64
N ASP A 511 6.10 -1.81 18.59
CA ASP A 511 5.15 -2.60 17.85
C ASP A 511 5.62 -4.06 17.76
N TYR A 512 4.68 -5.00 17.94
CA TYR A 512 4.99 -6.42 18.00
C TYR A 512 4.00 -7.21 17.15
N GLY A 513 4.48 -7.88 16.11
CA GLY A 513 3.69 -8.91 15.45
C GLY A 513 3.54 -10.13 16.35
N ASN A 514 2.33 -10.49 16.75
CA ASN A 514 2.11 -11.52 17.77
C ASN A 514 1.59 -12.84 17.18
N ALA A 515 0.75 -12.78 16.15
CA ALA A 515 0.18 -13.99 15.57
C ALA A 515 -0.08 -13.87 14.07
N LEU A 516 0.09 -15.00 13.38
CA LEU A 516 -0.21 -15.16 11.97
C LEU A 516 -1.41 -16.07 11.77
N SER A 517 -2.27 -15.69 10.82
CA SER A 517 -3.38 -16.49 10.34
C SER A 517 -3.66 -16.16 8.88
N GLY A 518 -4.37 -17.02 8.15
CA GLY A 518 -4.70 -16.74 6.75
C GLY A 518 -4.84 -18.00 5.90
N ASN A 519 -4.63 -17.86 4.60
CA ASN A 519 -4.69 -18.94 3.63
C ASN A 519 -3.68 -18.72 2.48
N ALA A 520 -3.91 -19.31 1.31
CA ALA A 520 -3.02 -19.18 0.16
C ALA A 520 -3.13 -17.81 -0.54
N ASP A 521 -4.25 -17.11 -0.38
CA ASP A 521 -4.57 -15.86 -1.06
C ASP A 521 -4.25 -14.64 -0.18
N TYR A 522 -4.28 -14.78 1.15
CA TYR A 522 -3.89 -13.71 2.07
C TYR A 522 -3.24 -14.24 3.35
N ILE A 523 -2.37 -13.40 3.92
CA ILE A 523 -1.74 -13.59 5.23
C ILE A 523 -2.09 -12.39 6.11
N MET A 524 -2.59 -12.66 7.31
CA MET A 524 -2.92 -11.67 8.32
C MET A 524 -1.97 -11.79 9.49
N THR A 525 -1.50 -10.64 9.95
CA THR A 525 -0.77 -10.47 11.20
C THR A 525 -1.63 -9.72 12.18
N ALA A 526 -1.88 -10.31 13.34
CA ALA A 526 -2.36 -9.58 14.51
C ALA A 526 -1.12 -9.08 15.27
N ALA A 527 -0.97 -7.76 15.34
CA ALA A 527 0.12 -7.05 15.96
C ALA A 527 -0.39 -6.13 17.06
N MET A 528 0.48 -5.76 17.99
CA MET A 528 0.27 -4.72 18.98
C MET A 528 1.02 -3.45 18.55
N SER A 529 0.44 -2.27 18.80
CA SER A 529 1.11 -0.97 18.66
C SER A 529 1.03 -0.15 19.95
N GLU A 530 2.16 0.29 20.50
CA GLU A 530 2.20 1.22 21.64
C GLU A 530 2.17 2.71 21.24
N GLY A 531 2.22 3.01 19.94
CA GLY A 531 2.17 4.38 19.43
C GLY A 531 0.95 4.65 18.54
N ASP A 532 0.70 5.94 18.33
CA ASP A 532 -0.39 6.43 17.50
C ASP A 532 -0.07 6.27 16.01
N TYR A 533 -0.91 5.51 15.31
CA TYR A 533 -0.77 5.22 13.87
C TYR A 533 -1.81 5.96 13.01
N ASP A 534 -2.90 6.49 13.60
CA ASP A 534 -3.86 7.33 12.89
C ASP A 534 -4.17 8.61 13.68
N TYR A 535 -3.92 9.76 13.06
CA TYR A 535 -4.06 11.09 13.65
C TYR A 535 -5.47 11.42 14.19
N TRP A 536 -6.45 10.53 14.07
CA TRP A 536 -7.86 10.85 14.24
C TRP A 536 -8.57 10.11 15.37
N THR A 537 -8.07 8.96 15.88
CA THR A 537 -8.87 8.21 16.87
C THR A 537 -8.20 7.51 18.05
N ASN A 538 -6.91 7.18 18.11
CA ASN A 538 -6.42 6.38 19.26
C ASN A 538 -5.16 6.92 19.96
N ALA A 539 -5.35 7.31 21.22
CA ALA A 539 -4.31 7.76 22.15
C ALA A 539 -4.05 6.72 23.27
N GLY A 540 -4.09 5.43 22.93
CA GLY A 540 -3.86 4.30 23.84
C GLY A 540 -2.43 3.76 23.74
N VAL A 541 -1.98 3.02 24.77
CA VAL A 541 -0.74 2.23 24.76
C VAL A 541 -1.14 0.78 24.52
N GLY A 542 -0.79 0.21 23.36
CA GLY A 542 -1.04 -1.19 23.05
C GLY A 542 -2.41 -1.41 22.43
N ASP A 543 -2.57 -1.02 21.17
CA ASP A 543 -3.80 -1.26 20.38
C ASP A 543 -3.60 -2.45 19.43
N VAL A 544 -4.70 -3.09 19.00
CA VAL A 544 -4.63 -4.14 17.98
C VAL A 544 -4.38 -3.50 16.62
N MET A 545 -3.25 -3.86 16.02
CA MET A 545 -2.91 -3.54 14.64
C MET A 545 -3.07 -4.80 13.80
N LEU A 546 -3.87 -4.73 12.75
CA LEU A 546 -4.03 -5.81 11.78
C LEU A 546 -3.26 -5.45 10.52
N HIS A 547 -2.33 -6.31 10.11
CA HIS A 547 -1.61 -6.17 8.86
C HIS A 547 -1.99 -7.30 7.90
N ALA A 548 -2.52 -6.95 6.74
CA ALA A 548 -2.94 -7.88 5.69
C ALA A 548 -1.93 -7.87 4.54
N ILE A 549 -1.57 -9.04 4.04
CA ILE A 549 -0.81 -9.23 2.80
C ILE A 549 -1.65 -10.10 1.88
N THR A 550 -2.19 -9.49 0.83
CA THR A 550 -3.03 -10.17 -0.15
C THR A 550 -2.25 -10.42 -1.45
N VAL A 551 -2.33 -11.62 -1.98
CA VAL A 551 -1.68 -12.03 -3.23
C VAL A 551 -2.75 -12.27 -4.30
N SER A 552 -3.00 -11.30 -5.16
CA SER A 552 -3.98 -11.41 -6.25
C SER A 552 -3.32 -11.20 -7.61
N GLY A 553 -3.39 -12.21 -8.49
CA GLY A 553 -2.88 -12.11 -9.87
C GLY A 553 -1.37 -11.85 -9.98
N GLY A 554 -0.60 -12.11 -8.91
CA GLY A 554 0.84 -11.80 -8.84
C GLY A 554 1.17 -10.42 -8.25
N ASN A 555 0.17 -9.58 -7.96
CA ASN A 555 0.33 -8.35 -7.20
C ASN A 555 0.22 -8.64 -5.71
N VAL A 556 1.12 -8.04 -4.93
CA VAL A 556 1.08 -8.10 -3.46
C VAL A 556 0.62 -6.75 -2.95
N VAL A 557 -0.51 -6.72 -2.25
CA VAL A 557 -1.02 -5.53 -1.58
C VAL A 557 -0.84 -5.74 -0.08
N SER A 558 -0.27 -4.77 0.60
CA SER A 558 -0.12 -4.77 2.06
C SER A 558 -0.90 -3.62 2.67
N GLU A 559 -1.80 -3.91 3.61
CA GLU A 559 -2.62 -2.91 4.31
C GLU A 559 -2.50 -3.08 5.82
N THR A 560 -2.47 -1.96 6.55
CA THR A 560 -2.47 -1.95 8.01
C THR A 560 -3.71 -1.21 8.50
N ARG A 561 -4.44 -1.80 9.45
CA ARG A 561 -5.62 -1.21 10.08
C ARG A 561 -5.51 -1.30 11.59
N HIS A 562 -6.05 -0.32 12.30
CA HIS A 562 -6.24 -0.41 13.74
C HIS A 562 -7.60 -1.02 14.04
N ALA A 563 -7.62 -1.86 15.05
CA ALA A 563 -8.81 -2.46 15.61
C ALA A 563 -8.70 -2.40 17.14
N GLY A 564 -9.82 -2.30 17.83
CA GLY A 564 -9.83 -2.23 19.29
C GLY A 564 -10.29 -0.88 19.82
N CYS A 565 -10.37 -0.78 21.14
CA CYS A 565 -10.83 0.43 21.81
C CYS A 565 -9.63 1.31 22.20
N SER A 566 -9.90 2.49 22.75
CA SER A 566 -8.86 3.44 23.20
C SER A 566 -8.07 2.99 24.44
N GLU A 567 -8.12 1.71 24.82
CA GLU A 567 -7.61 1.14 26.07
C GLU A 567 -6.54 0.07 25.77
N GLU A 568 -5.67 -0.28 26.73
CA GLU A 568 -4.58 -1.24 26.47
C GLU A 568 -5.12 -2.66 26.12
N ASP A 569 -5.13 -2.99 24.83
CA ASP A 569 -5.60 -4.25 24.24
C ASP A 569 -4.43 -5.04 23.63
N LYS A 570 -4.07 -6.16 24.26
CA LYS A 570 -2.87 -6.94 23.93
C LYS A 570 -3.24 -8.19 23.11
N PRO A 571 -3.21 -8.16 21.77
CA PRO A 571 -3.52 -9.34 20.96
C PRO A 571 -2.46 -10.41 21.17
N THR A 572 -2.87 -11.65 21.43
CA THR A 572 -1.96 -12.77 21.65
C THR A 572 -2.06 -13.83 20.57
N SER A 573 -3.22 -13.93 19.90
CA SER A 573 -3.45 -14.99 18.92
C SER A 573 -4.49 -14.61 17.88
N ALA A 574 -4.41 -15.26 16.72
CA ALA A 574 -5.36 -15.09 15.63
C ALA A 574 -5.73 -16.42 14.98
N ALA A 575 -6.96 -16.49 14.45
CA ALA A 575 -7.49 -17.60 13.66
C ALA A 575 -8.40 -17.07 12.54
N VAL A 576 -8.73 -17.90 11.55
CA VAL A 576 -9.76 -17.59 10.54
C VAL A 576 -10.98 -18.48 10.77
N ASP A 577 -12.19 -17.93 10.72
CA ASP A 577 -13.43 -18.70 10.83
C ASP A 577 -13.80 -19.44 9.51
N THR A 578 -15.02 -19.98 9.42
CA THR A 578 -15.52 -20.68 8.21
C THR A 578 -15.79 -19.76 7.03
N ASP A 579 -16.11 -18.50 7.30
CA ASP A 579 -16.54 -17.52 6.31
C ASP A 579 -15.37 -16.64 5.84
N GLY A 580 -14.18 -16.88 6.39
CA GLY A 580 -12.95 -16.17 6.06
C GLY A 580 -12.66 -15.00 6.99
N ASN A 581 -13.51 -14.74 7.99
CA ASN A 581 -13.32 -13.64 8.93
C ASN A 581 -12.12 -13.90 9.83
N LEU A 582 -11.38 -12.84 10.12
CA LEU A 582 -10.27 -12.88 11.05
C LEU A 582 -10.80 -12.78 12.48
N ILE A 583 -10.40 -13.74 13.29
CA ILE A 583 -10.64 -13.76 14.73
C ILE A 583 -9.32 -13.44 15.43
N THR A 584 -9.27 -12.33 16.15
CA THR A 584 -8.14 -11.96 17.01
C THR A 584 -8.57 -12.07 18.46
N VAL A 585 -7.75 -12.70 19.30
CA VAL A 585 -7.97 -12.73 20.75
C VAL A 585 -6.81 -12.09 21.47
N GLY A 586 -7.07 -11.55 22.65
CA GLY A 586 -6.05 -10.93 23.46
C GLY A 586 -6.53 -10.60 24.86
N ASN A 587 -5.69 -9.87 25.58
CA ASN A 587 -5.91 -9.51 26.97
C ASN A 587 -6.14 -8.01 27.07
N THR A 588 -7.11 -7.60 27.88
CA THR A 588 -7.46 -6.20 28.12
C THR A 588 -7.63 -5.98 29.62
N SER A 589 -7.25 -4.80 30.13
CA SER A 589 -7.43 -4.47 31.55
C SER A 589 -8.69 -3.63 31.82
N HIS A 590 -9.53 -3.47 30.80
CA HIS A 590 -10.67 -2.57 30.82
C HIS A 590 -11.93 -3.20 30.19
N SER A 591 -13.03 -2.44 30.17
CA SER A 591 -14.32 -2.87 29.62
C SER A 591 -14.45 -2.39 28.17
N LEU A 592 -14.55 -3.33 27.24
CA LEU A 592 -14.73 -3.02 25.81
C LEU A 592 -16.22 -2.85 25.46
N GLY A 593 -16.95 -2.04 26.25
CA GLY A 593 -18.39 -1.82 26.07
C GLY A 593 -19.30 -2.96 26.58
N SER A 594 -18.73 -3.92 27.31
CA SER A 594 -19.44 -5.07 27.90
C SER A 594 -19.26 -5.17 29.43
N THR A 595 -19.75 -6.23 30.08
CA THR A 595 -19.51 -6.44 31.52
C THR A 595 -18.01 -6.60 31.80
N TRP A 596 -17.43 -5.64 32.54
CA TRP A 596 -16.11 -5.83 33.17
C TRP A 596 -16.21 -6.91 34.24
N PHE A 597 -15.36 -7.93 34.17
CA PHE A 597 -15.38 -9.01 35.16
C PHE A 597 -14.39 -8.74 36.31
N GLY A 598 -13.38 -7.88 36.07
CA GLY A 598 -12.49 -7.35 37.08
C GLY A 598 -11.10 -8.00 37.03
N GLY A 599 -10.04 -7.19 37.08
CA GLY A 599 -8.69 -7.67 36.76
C GLY A 599 -8.41 -7.53 35.26
N MET A 600 -7.46 -8.31 34.74
CA MET A 600 -7.29 -8.52 33.31
C MET A 600 -8.34 -9.51 32.77
N ASP A 601 -8.95 -9.17 31.64
CA ASP A 601 -10.00 -9.93 30.97
C ASP A 601 -9.56 -10.29 29.53
N ILE A 602 -10.26 -11.24 28.92
CA ILE A 602 -10.00 -11.69 27.56
C ILE A 602 -10.93 -10.97 26.60
N PHE A 603 -10.40 -10.44 25.50
CA PHE A 603 -11.21 -10.00 24.37
C PHE A 603 -11.11 -10.95 23.18
N MET A 604 -12.17 -10.99 22.39
CA MET A 604 -12.21 -11.55 21.05
C MET A 604 -12.76 -10.48 20.11
N LEU A 605 -12.01 -10.24 19.05
CA LEU A 605 -12.35 -9.36 17.96
C LEU A 605 -12.63 -10.21 16.72
N LYS A 606 -13.74 -9.98 16.05
CA LYS A 606 -14.04 -10.55 14.73
C LYS A 606 -14.11 -9.43 13.71
N THR A 607 -13.35 -9.59 12.63
CA THR A 607 -13.25 -8.62 11.52
C THR A 607 -13.36 -9.33 10.17
N PRO A 608 -13.93 -8.68 9.14
CA PRO A 608 -14.01 -9.26 7.80
C PRO A 608 -12.62 -9.67 7.28
N GLY A 609 -12.54 -10.82 6.62
CA GLY A 609 -11.29 -11.27 5.99
C GLY A 609 -10.98 -10.62 4.65
N ILE A 610 -11.95 -9.93 4.06
CA ILE A 610 -11.81 -9.21 2.79
C ILE A 610 -11.41 -7.78 3.14
N PHE A 611 -10.19 -7.41 2.76
CA PHE A 611 -9.66 -6.05 2.89
C PHE A 611 -10.04 -5.20 1.69
#